data_AF-A0A4U0V8F3-F1
#
_entry.id   AF-A0A4U0V8F3-F1
#
_cell.length_a   1.000
_cell.length_b   1.000
_cell.length_c   1.000
_cell.angle_alpha   90.00
_cell.angle_beta   90.00
_cell.angle_gamma   90.00
#
_symmetry.space_group_name_H-M   'P 1'
#
loop_
_entity.id
_entity.type
_entity.pdbx_description
1 polymer ?
#
loop_
_entity_poly.entity_id
_entity_poly.type
_entity_poly.pdbx_seq_one_letter_code
_entity_poly.pdbx_strand_id
1 'polypeptide(L)'
;MTTTNPPITTPPLLSVLQAAARTQTQSLAILDLLAAYHAREDPPHDSSILDEQLALSKQQKLLLAHLAQLRGLNRKAVLGVRTTKAETAERRQEIDGLHLGLGNLYYEQRHLRGEIDACEGMVPVEEFLERRPEMRGAGEHEVTIARIEDERVARQGLEDVRLRLVKRKEALVKETAAKREELGRLDAEVEKWLGGQEGVRKMFEAREKTMAAA
;
A
#
# COMPACT_ATOMS: atom_id res chain seq x y z
N MET A 1 22.56 5.19 -45.19
CA MET A 1 23.41 5.87 -44.19
C MET A 1 22.55 6.16 -42.96
N THR A 2 22.51 5.23 -42.02
CA THR A 2 21.69 5.34 -40.80
C THR A 2 22.41 6.20 -39.78
N THR A 3 21.84 7.35 -39.46
CA THR A 3 22.27 8.22 -38.38
C THR A 3 21.89 7.57 -37.05
N THR A 4 22.75 6.67 -36.56
CA THR A 4 22.62 6.08 -35.23
C THR A 4 23.00 7.16 -34.21
N ASN A 5 22.02 7.83 -33.61
CA ASN A 5 22.27 8.64 -32.42
C ASN A 5 23.02 7.78 -31.40
N PRO A 6 24.14 8.25 -30.82
CA PRO A 6 24.85 7.47 -29.83
C PRO A 6 23.90 7.21 -28.64
N PRO A 7 23.66 5.95 -28.24
CA PRO A 7 22.65 5.59 -27.23
C PRO A 7 22.99 6.12 -25.82
N ILE A 8 24.18 6.69 -25.64
CA ILE A 8 24.68 7.19 -24.36
C ILE A 8 25.34 8.54 -24.60
N THR A 9 24.78 9.61 -24.05
CA THR A 9 25.30 11.00 -24.16
C THR A 9 25.84 11.55 -22.85
N THR A 10 25.56 10.89 -21.72
CA THR A 10 25.96 11.34 -20.40
C THR A 10 27.49 11.25 -20.23
N PRO A 11 28.19 12.35 -19.88
CA PRO A 11 29.65 12.40 -19.73
C PRO A 11 30.28 11.29 -18.85
N PRO A 12 29.72 10.93 -17.66
CA PRO A 12 30.33 9.88 -16.84
C PRO A 12 30.25 8.50 -17.50
N LEU A 13 29.13 8.15 -18.15
CA LEU A 13 28.98 6.88 -18.85
C LEU A 13 29.84 6.83 -20.11
N LEU A 14 30.02 7.95 -20.81
CA LEU A 14 30.98 8.06 -21.91
C LEU A 14 32.42 7.77 -21.43
N SER A 15 32.81 8.27 -20.26
CA SER A 15 34.14 7.99 -19.70
C SER A 15 34.34 6.50 -19.37
N VAL A 16 33.30 5.82 -18.86
CA VAL A 16 33.30 4.37 -18.60
C VAL A 16 33.43 3.60 -19.90
N LEU A 17 32.64 3.96 -20.92
CA LEU A 17 32.63 3.30 -22.22
C LEU A 17 33.97 3.47 -22.95
N GLN A 18 34.58 4.65 -22.88
CA GLN A 18 35.93 4.88 -23.40
C GLN A 18 36.98 4.05 -22.66
N ALA A 19 36.92 3.97 -21.33
CA ALA A 19 37.83 3.15 -20.55
C ALA A 19 37.66 1.64 -20.86
N ALA A 20 36.43 1.18 -21.04
CA ALA A 20 36.12 -0.20 -21.43
C ALA A 20 36.63 -0.52 -22.84
N ALA A 21 36.41 0.38 -23.81
CA ALA A 21 36.91 0.24 -25.18
C ALA A 21 38.45 0.17 -25.20
N ARG A 22 39.14 1.07 -24.48
CA ARG A 22 40.61 1.04 -24.35
C ARG A 22 41.11 -0.27 -23.74
N THR A 23 40.42 -0.75 -22.70
CA THR A 23 40.76 -2.05 -22.06
C THR A 23 40.60 -3.19 -23.05
N GLN A 24 39.51 -3.22 -23.82
CA GLN A 24 39.25 -4.24 -24.83
C GLN A 24 40.30 -4.22 -25.94
N THR A 25 40.59 -3.06 -26.52
CA THR A 25 41.63 -2.91 -27.55
C THR A 25 42.99 -3.41 -27.03
N GLN A 26 43.33 -3.07 -25.78
CA GLN A 26 44.57 -3.51 -25.16
C GLN A 26 44.62 -5.04 -24.93
N SER A 27 43.50 -5.65 -24.56
CA SER A 27 43.39 -7.11 -24.44
C SER A 27 43.54 -7.82 -25.77
N LEU A 28 42.90 -7.29 -26.83
CA LEU A 28 43.04 -7.82 -28.19
C LEU A 28 44.48 -7.74 -28.69
N ALA A 29 45.15 -6.61 -28.48
CA ALA A 29 46.55 -6.44 -28.85
C ALA A 29 47.49 -7.48 -28.17
N ILE A 30 47.21 -7.84 -26.92
CA ILE A 30 47.97 -8.91 -26.22
C ILE A 30 47.67 -10.28 -26.83
N LEU A 31 46.42 -10.56 -27.18
CA LEU A 31 46.04 -11.82 -27.84
C LEU A 31 46.69 -11.95 -29.22
N ASP A 32 46.74 -10.86 -30.00
CA ASP A 32 47.39 -10.83 -31.31
C ASP A 32 48.90 -11.12 -31.19
N LEU A 33 49.57 -10.55 -30.17
CA LEU A 33 50.98 -10.84 -29.89
C LEU A 33 51.22 -12.29 -29.50
N LEU A 34 50.34 -12.88 -28.69
CA LEU A 34 50.41 -14.30 -28.32
C LEU A 34 50.15 -15.22 -29.50
N ALA A 35 49.19 -14.88 -30.36
CA ALA A 35 48.90 -15.61 -31.58
C ALA A 35 50.09 -15.58 -32.55
N ALA A 36 50.73 -14.41 -32.72
CA ALA A 36 51.93 -14.26 -33.54
C ALA A 36 53.13 -15.06 -32.99
N TYR A 37 53.27 -15.12 -31.65
CA TYR A 37 54.31 -15.93 -31.00
C TYR A 37 54.10 -17.44 -31.26
N HIS A 38 52.86 -17.93 -31.18
CA HIS A 38 52.54 -19.34 -31.44
C HIS A 38 52.55 -19.73 -32.92
N ALA A 39 52.35 -18.78 -33.84
CA ALA A 39 52.33 -19.02 -35.28
C ALA A 39 53.73 -19.08 -35.94
N ARG A 40 54.80 -18.93 -35.15
CA ARG A 40 56.18 -18.88 -35.64
C ARG A 40 56.71 -20.29 -35.96
N GLU A 41 57.34 -20.44 -37.12
CA GLU A 41 57.95 -21.72 -37.56
C GLU A 41 59.40 -21.90 -37.05
N ASP A 42 60.13 -20.80 -36.82
CA ASP A 42 61.53 -20.81 -36.38
C ASP A 42 61.69 -20.52 -34.87
N PRO A 43 62.63 -21.20 -34.17
CA PRO A 43 62.91 -20.95 -32.77
C PRO A 43 63.55 -19.55 -32.58
N PRO A 44 63.05 -18.75 -31.62
CA PRO A 44 63.55 -17.39 -31.40
C PRO A 44 64.98 -17.40 -30.84
N HIS A 45 65.81 -16.45 -31.28
CA HIS A 45 67.12 -16.18 -30.69
C HIS A 45 66.99 -15.54 -29.29
N ASP A 46 67.95 -15.79 -28.39
CA ASP A 46 67.93 -15.31 -27.00
C ASP A 46 67.68 -13.79 -26.85
N SER A 47 68.21 -12.97 -27.76
CA SER A 47 67.95 -11.52 -27.77
C SER A 47 66.50 -11.16 -28.15
N SER A 48 65.90 -11.89 -29.10
CA SER A 48 64.50 -11.72 -29.52
C SER A 48 63.53 -12.10 -28.39
N ILE A 49 63.86 -13.14 -27.62
CA ILE A 49 63.03 -13.60 -26.49
C ILE A 49 62.94 -12.52 -25.40
N LEU A 50 64.06 -11.88 -25.07
CA LEU A 50 64.09 -10.83 -24.04
C LEU A 50 63.27 -9.59 -24.46
N ASP A 51 63.40 -9.17 -25.72
CA ASP A 51 62.66 -8.03 -26.26
C ASP A 51 61.14 -8.30 -26.31
N GLU A 52 60.74 -9.51 -26.68
CA GLU A 52 59.34 -9.96 -26.69
C GLU A 52 58.76 -10.02 -25.27
N GLN A 53 59.50 -10.55 -24.29
CA GLN A 53 59.10 -10.54 -22.88
C GLN A 53 58.93 -9.12 -22.33
N LEU A 54 59.81 -8.20 -22.70
CA LEU A 54 59.75 -6.81 -22.29
C LEU A 54 58.58 -6.06 -22.94
N ALA A 55 58.28 -6.34 -24.21
CA ALA A 55 57.10 -5.82 -24.89
C ALA A 55 55.81 -6.33 -24.24
N LEU A 56 55.72 -7.63 -23.93
CA LEU A 56 54.57 -8.24 -23.28
C LEU A 56 54.36 -7.67 -21.86
N SER A 57 55.43 -7.49 -21.08
CA SER A 57 55.37 -6.85 -19.76
C SER A 57 54.84 -5.41 -19.83
N LYS A 58 55.24 -4.63 -20.83
CA LYS A 58 54.72 -3.26 -21.05
C LYS A 58 53.22 -3.28 -21.35
N GLN A 59 52.78 -4.16 -22.24
CA GLN A 59 51.35 -4.28 -22.59
C GLN A 59 50.50 -4.75 -21.39
N GLN A 60 51.02 -5.68 -20.58
CA GLN A 60 50.38 -6.11 -19.34
C GLN A 60 50.22 -4.96 -18.33
N LYS A 61 51.25 -4.12 -18.15
CA LYS A 61 51.17 -2.94 -17.26
C LYS A 61 50.09 -1.95 -17.72
N LEU A 62 49.99 -1.69 -19.03
CA LEU A 62 48.95 -0.84 -19.59
C LEU A 62 47.55 -1.42 -19.38
N LEU A 63 47.38 -2.74 -19.59
CA LEU A 63 46.12 -3.42 -19.33
C LEU A 63 45.69 -3.29 -17.87
N LEU A 64 46.62 -3.52 -16.93
CA LEU A 64 46.34 -3.40 -15.50
C LEU A 64 45.94 -1.97 -15.11
N ALA A 65 46.58 -0.96 -15.69
CA ALA A 65 46.21 0.45 -15.48
C ALA A 65 44.78 0.75 -15.99
N HIS A 66 44.43 0.30 -17.19
CA HIS A 66 43.09 0.46 -17.74
C HIS A 66 42.02 -0.28 -16.91
N LEU A 67 42.31 -1.50 -16.47
CA LEU A 67 41.43 -2.26 -15.58
C LEU A 67 41.23 -1.57 -14.22
N ALA A 68 42.28 -0.99 -13.65
CA ALA A 68 42.16 -0.21 -12.41
C ALA A 68 41.27 1.02 -12.60
N GLN A 69 41.43 1.74 -13.72
CA GLN A 69 40.59 2.87 -14.08
C GLN A 69 39.12 2.45 -14.25
N LEU A 70 38.85 1.37 -14.98
CA LEU A 70 37.49 0.86 -15.21
C LEU A 70 36.81 0.45 -13.89
N ARG A 71 37.52 -0.25 -13.00
CA ARG A 71 37.02 -0.61 -11.67
C ARG A 71 36.70 0.63 -10.83
N GLY A 72 37.56 1.64 -10.87
CA GLY A 72 37.35 2.91 -10.18
C GLY A 72 36.10 3.65 -10.68
N LEU A 73 35.91 3.72 -12.00
CA LEU A 73 34.74 4.35 -12.61
C LEU A 73 33.45 3.59 -12.30
N ASN A 74 33.47 2.25 -12.33
CA ASN A 74 32.33 1.43 -11.93
C ASN A 74 31.93 1.69 -10.47
N ARG A 75 32.91 1.70 -9.55
CA ARG A 75 32.66 2.02 -8.14
C ARG A 75 32.02 3.40 -7.97
N LYS A 76 32.50 4.42 -8.70
CA LYS A 76 31.91 5.76 -8.68
C LYS A 76 30.46 5.76 -9.19
N ALA A 77 30.17 5.03 -10.26
CA ALA A 77 28.81 4.90 -10.80
C ALA A 77 27.86 4.24 -9.79
N VAL A 78 28.29 3.13 -9.16
CA VAL A 78 27.49 2.43 -8.14
C VAL A 78 27.22 3.32 -6.93
N LEU A 79 28.22 4.08 -6.47
CA LEU A 79 28.04 5.05 -5.39
C LEU A 79 27.06 6.17 -5.80
N GLY A 80 27.20 6.71 -7.01
CA GLY A 80 26.27 7.71 -7.54
C GLY A 80 24.82 7.22 -7.55
N VAL A 81 24.57 6.00 -8.03
CA VAL A 81 23.22 5.40 -8.01
C VAL A 81 22.67 5.26 -6.59
N ARG A 82 23.50 4.88 -5.62
CA ARG A 82 23.09 4.79 -4.22
C ARG A 82 22.74 6.15 -3.64
N THR A 83 23.54 7.18 -3.93
CA THR A 83 23.29 8.55 -3.52
C THR A 83 21.98 9.07 -4.11
N THR A 84 21.79 8.95 -5.43
CA THR A 84 20.55 9.39 -6.08
C THR A 84 19.33 8.64 -5.56
N LYS A 85 19.47 7.34 -5.23
CA LYS A 85 18.39 6.56 -4.62
C LYS A 85 18.05 7.07 -3.21
N ALA A 86 19.05 7.43 -2.41
CA ALA A 86 18.84 7.99 -1.09
C ALA A 86 18.15 9.36 -1.16
N GLU A 87 18.65 10.27 -2.00
CA GLU A 87 18.08 11.61 -2.21
C GLU A 87 16.63 11.53 -2.71
N THR A 88 16.34 10.66 -3.67
CA THR A 88 14.97 10.50 -4.18
C THR A 88 14.03 9.88 -3.15
N ALA A 89 14.53 8.98 -2.30
CA ALA A 89 13.74 8.41 -1.20
C ALA A 89 13.43 9.44 -0.11
N GLU A 90 14.40 10.28 0.26
CA GLU A 90 14.23 11.37 1.22
C GLU A 90 13.18 12.38 0.74
N ARG A 91 13.31 12.87 -0.51
CA ARG A 91 12.32 13.77 -1.12
C ARG A 91 10.93 13.14 -1.18
N ARG A 92 10.84 11.83 -1.46
CA ARG A 92 9.55 11.12 -1.44
C ARG A 92 8.95 11.11 -0.03
N GLN A 93 9.75 10.84 0.99
CA GLN A 93 9.29 10.84 2.38
C GLN A 93 8.81 12.22 2.83
N GLU A 94 9.50 13.30 2.43
CA GLU A 94 9.05 14.68 2.68
C GLU A 94 7.69 14.94 2.03
N ILE A 95 7.53 14.55 0.76
CA ILE A 95 6.25 14.68 0.03
C ILE A 95 5.14 13.90 0.73
N ASP A 96 5.40 12.67 1.15
CA ASP A 96 4.42 11.83 1.86
C ASP A 96 3.99 12.51 3.19
N GLY A 97 4.94 13.10 3.92
CA GLY A 97 4.66 13.87 5.14
C GLY A 97 3.78 15.11 4.89
N LEU A 98 4.06 15.85 3.82
CA LEU A 98 3.24 17.01 3.42
C LEU A 98 1.83 16.58 2.99
N HIS A 99 1.69 15.46 2.28
CA HIS A 99 0.38 14.92 1.91
C HIS A 99 -0.45 14.53 3.13
N LEU A 100 0.17 13.93 4.14
CA LEU A 100 -0.50 13.63 5.41
C LEU A 100 -0.99 14.92 6.10
N GLY A 101 -0.12 15.94 6.17
CA GLY A 101 -0.49 17.24 6.73
C GLY A 101 -1.66 17.90 5.99
N LEU A 102 -1.64 17.86 4.65
CA LEU A 102 -2.73 18.36 3.82
C LEU A 102 -4.03 17.58 4.05
N GLY A 103 -3.95 16.25 4.18
CA GLY A 103 -5.10 15.40 4.49
C GLY A 103 -5.76 15.77 5.83
N ASN A 104 -4.96 16.03 6.86
CA ASN A 104 -5.46 16.48 8.16
C ASN A 104 -6.18 17.83 8.05
N LEU A 105 -5.61 18.80 7.33
CA LEU A 105 -6.24 20.10 7.11
C LEU A 105 -7.57 19.99 6.34
N TYR A 106 -7.65 19.12 5.33
CA TYR A 106 -8.91 18.86 4.64
C TYR A 106 -9.97 18.25 5.55
N TYR A 107 -9.57 17.34 6.43
CA TYR A 107 -10.47 16.77 7.42
C TYR A 107 -10.99 17.85 8.37
N GLU A 108 -10.09 18.66 8.95
CA GLU A 108 -10.46 19.76 9.84
C GLU A 108 -11.39 20.77 9.14
N GLN A 109 -11.08 21.16 7.90
CA GLN A 109 -11.94 22.07 7.13
C GLN A 109 -13.34 21.48 6.92
N ARG A 110 -13.43 20.20 6.56
CA ARG A 110 -14.72 19.53 6.34
C ARG A 110 -15.50 19.41 7.64
N HIS A 111 -14.83 19.10 8.74
CA HIS A 111 -15.43 19.03 10.06
C HIS A 111 -16.01 20.38 10.47
N LEU A 112 -15.21 21.45 10.42
CA LEU A 112 -15.64 22.80 10.77
C LEU A 112 -16.79 23.29 9.88
N ARG A 113 -16.75 23.00 8.58
CA ARG A 113 -17.89 23.33 7.69
C ARG A 113 -19.16 22.59 8.11
N GLY A 114 -19.05 21.30 8.43
CA GLY A 114 -20.19 20.53 8.93
C GLY A 114 -20.75 21.07 10.25
N GLU A 115 -19.89 21.55 11.15
CA GLU A 115 -20.31 22.21 12.39
C GLU A 115 -20.99 23.56 12.12
N ILE A 116 -20.46 24.37 11.20
CA ILE A 116 -21.08 25.64 10.80
C ILE A 116 -22.45 25.37 10.18
N ASP A 117 -22.57 24.46 9.22
CA ASP A 117 -23.83 24.10 8.58
C ASP A 117 -24.85 23.60 9.63
N ALA A 118 -24.39 22.80 10.60
CA ALA A 118 -25.22 22.34 11.71
C ALA A 118 -25.64 23.48 12.66
N CYS A 119 -24.82 24.51 12.81
CA CYS A 119 -25.13 25.72 13.57
C CYS A 119 -25.95 26.74 12.77
N GLU A 120 -25.98 26.67 11.44
CA GLU A 120 -26.82 27.54 10.58
C GLU A 120 -28.22 26.95 10.39
N GLY A 121 -28.37 25.63 10.52
CA GLY A 121 -29.68 24.94 10.53
C GLY A 121 -30.55 25.21 11.76
N MET A 122 -30.30 26.28 12.52
CA MET A 122 -31.14 26.67 13.66
C MET A 122 -32.56 26.98 13.18
N VAL A 123 -33.52 26.83 14.10
CA VAL A 123 -34.90 27.29 13.89
C VAL A 123 -34.87 28.78 13.46
N PRO A 124 -35.59 29.16 12.38
CA PRO A 124 -35.71 30.56 11.97
C PRO A 124 -36.11 31.45 13.13
N VAL A 125 -35.64 32.70 13.14
CA VAL A 125 -35.89 33.65 14.25
C VAL A 125 -37.39 33.80 14.49
N GLU A 126 -38.16 33.83 13.41
CA GLU A 126 -39.61 34.00 13.40
C GLU A 126 -40.29 32.84 14.14
N GLU A 127 -39.94 31.60 13.81
CA GLU A 127 -40.50 30.40 14.44
C GLU A 127 -40.09 30.29 15.92
N PHE A 128 -38.86 30.72 16.25
CA PHE A 128 -38.42 30.81 17.65
C PHE A 128 -39.24 31.84 18.45
N LEU A 129 -39.48 33.03 17.89
CA LEU A 129 -40.27 34.10 18.54
C LEU A 129 -41.78 33.80 18.60
N GLU A 130 -42.28 32.84 17.81
CA GLU A 130 -43.61 32.29 17.97
C GLU A 130 -43.70 31.34 19.17
N ARG A 131 -42.70 30.48 19.36
CA ARG A 131 -42.63 29.55 20.51
C ARG A 131 -42.27 30.26 21.82
N ARG A 132 -41.46 31.33 21.76
CA ARG A 132 -41.01 32.13 22.90
C ARG A 132 -41.32 33.62 22.67
N PRO A 133 -42.60 34.03 22.76
CA PRO A 133 -43.02 35.41 22.49
C PRO A 133 -42.41 36.44 23.46
N GLU A 134 -41.96 35.99 24.63
CA GLU A 134 -41.26 36.78 25.65
C GLU A 134 -40.00 37.47 25.12
N MET A 135 -39.35 36.89 24.10
CA MET A 135 -38.07 37.37 23.54
C MET A 135 -38.23 38.42 22.43
N ARG A 136 -39.45 38.79 22.00
CA ARG A 136 -39.67 39.74 20.89
C ARG A 136 -39.14 41.16 21.13
N GLY A 137 -38.98 41.56 22.39
CA GLY A 137 -38.48 42.88 22.77
C GLY A 137 -36.99 42.92 23.15
N ALA A 138 -36.30 41.78 23.11
CA ALA A 138 -34.90 41.67 23.50
C ALA A 138 -33.95 42.10 22.36
N GLY A 139 -32.69 42.39 22.69
CA GLY A 139 -31.68 42.72 21.68
C GLY A 139 -31.33 41.52 20.79
N GLU A 140 -30.89 41.76 19.55
CA GLU A 140 -30.54 40.70 18.57
C GLU A 140 -29.58 39.64 19.14
N HIS A 141 -28.57 40.10 19.89
CA HIS A 141 -27.60 39.21 20.54
C HIS A 141 -28.25 38.33 21.63
N GLU A 142 -29.16 38.89 22.43
CA GLU A 142 -29.87 38.18 23.50
C GLU A 142 -30.85 37.15 22.91
N VAL A 143 -31.55 37.51 21.83
CA VAL A 143 -32.41 36.58 21.07
C VAL A 143 -31.58 35.43 20.51
N THR A 144 -30.39 35.71 19.98
CA THR A 144 -29.49 34.67 19.44
C THR A 144 -28.99 33.72 20.52
N ILE A 145 -28.57 34.22 21.68
CA ILE A 145 -28.15 33.38 22.82
C ILE A 145 -29.30 32.48 23.30
N ALA A 146 -30.50 33.07 23.48
CA ALA A 146 -31.67 32.30 23.92
C ALA A 146 -32.05 31.21 22.91
N ARG A 147 -31.90 31.49 21.62
CA ARG A 147 -32.15 30.53 20.54
C ARG A 147 -31.13 29.38 20.53
N ILE A 148 -29.86 29.67 20.78
CA ILE A 148 -28.81 28.64 20.90
C ILE A 148 -29.11 27.71 22.08
N GLU A 149 -29.50 28.27 23.23
CA GLU A 149 -29.80 27.45 24.41
C GLU A 149 -31.07 26.59 24.23
N ASP A 150 -32.12 27.15 23.62
CA ASP A 150 -33.36 26.41 23.32
C ASP A 150 -33.08 25.22 22.40
N GLU A 151 -32.29 25.42 21.35
CA GLU A 151 -31.87 24.36 20.45
C GLU A 151 -30.97 23.33 21.15
N ARG A 152 -30.05 23.77 22.01
CA ARG A 152 -29.21 22.87 22.79
C ARG A 152 -30.05 21.94 23.66
N VAL A 153 -31.05 22.47 24.36
CA VAL A 153 -31.98 21.70 25.20
C VAL A 153 -32.81 20.73 24.34
N ALA A 154 -33.31 21.18 23.19
CA ALA A 154 -34.05 20.34 22.27
C ALA A 154 -33.20 19.17 21.73
N ARG A 155 -31.96 19.45 21.30
CA ARG A 155 -31.00 18.43 20.82
C ARG A 155 -30.64 17.44 21.92
N GLN A 156 -30.42 17.90 23.15
CA GLN A 156 -30.14 17.02 24.29
C GLN A 156 -31.32 16.07 24.58
N GLY A 157 -32.55 16.59 24.56
CA GLY A 157 -33.75 15.77 24.74
C GLY A 157 -33.92 14.71 23.64
N LEU A 158 -33.64 15.06 22.38
CA LEU A 158 -33.67 14.13 21.26
C LEU A 158 -32.60 13.03 21.40
N GLU A 159 -31.39 13.38 21.85
CA GLU A 159 -30.33 12.40 22.08
C GLU A 159 -30.68 11.44 23.23
N ASP A 160 -31.27 11.94 24.32
CA ASP A 160 -31.77 11.09 25.41
C ASP A 160 -32.86 10.12 24.93
N VAL A 161 -33.76 10.57 24.05
CA VAL A 161 -34.75 9.70 23.39
C VAL A 161 -34.06 8.67 22.50
N ARG A 162 -33.11 9.09 21.67
CA ARG A 162 -32.36 8.20 20.77
C ARG A 162 -31.65 7.10 21.57
N LEU A 163 -30.93 7.46 22.63
CA LEU A 163 -30.22 6.50 23.48
C LEU A 163 -31.18 5.50 24.13
N ARG A 164 -32.35 5.95 24.61
CA ARG A 164 -33.40 5.04 25.12
C ARG A 164 -33.92 4.10 24.05
N LEU A 165 -34.15 4.59 22.83
CA LEU A 165 -34.62 3.77 21.71
C LEU A 165 -33.57 2.75 21.26
N VAL A 166 -32.28 3.13 21.23
CA VAL A 166 -31.17 2.22 20.92
C VAL A 166 -31.10 1.09 21.93
N LYS A 167 -31.14 1.41 23.24
CA LYS A 167 -31.17 0.38 24.30
C LYS A 167 -32.37 -0.57 24.16
N ARG A 168 -33.55 -0.02 23.86
CA ARG A 168 -34.76 -0.84 23.64
C ARG A 168 -34.62 -1.74 22.41
N LYS A 169 -34.06 -1.21 21.32
CA LYS A 169 -33.78 -1.98 20.09
C LYS A 169 -32.84 -3.13 20.38
N GLU A 170 -31.72 -2.89 21.09
CA GLU A 170 -30.76 -3.93 21.44
C GLU A 170 -31.39 -5.03 22.32
N ALA A 171 -32.24 -4.65 23.28
CA ALA A 171 -32.97 -5.61 24.11
C ALA A 171 -33.90 -6.49 23.26
N LEU A 172 -34.67 -5.89 22.33
CA LEU A 172 -35.55 -6.62 21.42
C LEU A 172 -34.76 -7.54 20.47
N VAL A 173 -33.62 -7.09 19.94
CA VAL A 173 -32.76 -7.93 19.09
C VAL A 173 -32.28 -9.16 19.86
N LYS A 174 -31.83 -9.00 21.12
CA LYS A 174 -31.44 -10.14 21.96
C LYS A 174 -32.60 -11.09 22.22
N GLU A 175 -33.79 -10.57 22.53
CA GLU A 175 -34.98 -11.38 22.76
C GLU A 175 -35.39 -12.16 21.51
N THR A 176 -35.39 -11.52 20.34
CA THR A 176 -35.72 -12.19 19.06
C THR A 176 -34.70 -13.26 18.69
N ALA A 177 -33.41 -13.02 18.95
CA ALA A 177 -32.36 -14.03 18.74
C ALA A 177 -32.57 -15.25 19.66
N ALA A 178 -32.84 -15.03 20.95
CA ALA A 178 -33.11 -16.10 21.90
C ALA A 178 -34.33 -16.94 21.51
N LYS A 179 -35.45 -16.30 21.12
CA LYS A 179 -36.64 -17.01 20.63
C LYS A 179 -36.36 -17.82 19.36
N ARG A 180 -35.51 -17.31 18.46
CA ARG A 180 -35.11 -18.03 17.24
C ARG A 180 -34.30 -19.29 17.58
N GLU A 181 -33.39 -19.21 18.54
CA GLU A 181 -32.65 -20.39 19.01
C GLU A 181 -33.56 -21.41 19.68
N GLU A 182 -34.53 -20.97 20.49
CA GLU A 182 -35.50 -21.85 21.13
C GLU A 182 -36.40 -22.56 20.10
N LEU A 183 -36.90 -21.84 19.09
CA LEU A 183 -37.62 -22.43 17.96
C LEU A 183 -36.76 -23.47 17.23
N GLY A 184 -35.49 -23.18 16.97
CA GLY A 184 -34.59 -24.15 16.33
C GLY A 184 -34.35 -25.42 17.18
N ARG A 185 -34.39 -25.32 18.51
CA ARG A 185 -34.35 -26.50 19.40
C ARG A 185 -35.64 -27.30 19.32
N LEU A 186 -36.79 -26.63 19.38
CA LEU A 186 -38.10 -27.28 19.25
C LEU A 186 -38.23 -27.99 17.90
N ASP A 187 -37.80 -27.36 16.80
CA ASP A 187 -37.78 -27.98 15.47
C ASP A 187 -36.94 -29.27 15.47
N ALA A 188 -35.76 -29.25 16.08
CA ALA A 188 -34.90 -30.44 16.18
C ALA A 188 -35.53 -31.56 17.05
N GLU A 189 -36.23 -31.21 18.12
CA GLU A 189 -36.97 -32.18 18.94
C GLU A 189 -38.15 -32.80 18.19
N VAL A 190 -38.89 -32.00 17.41
CA VAL A 190 -39.98 -32.47 16.56
C VAL A 190 -39.46 -33.43 15.48
N GLU A 191 -38.36 -33.10 14.80
CA GLU A 191 -37.72 -33.98 13.81
C GLU A 191 -37.29 -35.32 14.44
N LYS A 192 -36.70 -35.27 15.65
CA LYS A 192 -36.34 -36.49 16.39
C LYS A 192 -37.57 -37.33 16.75
N TRP A 193 -38.66 -36.69 17.18
CA TRP A 193 -39.91 -37.36 17.51
C TRP A 193 -40.55 -38.02 16.28
N LEU A 194 -40.61 -37.30 15.14
CA LEU A 194 -41.10 -37.83 13.87
C LEU A 194 -40.26 -39.03 13.38
N GLY A 195 -38.93 -38.91 13.41
CA GLY A 195 -38.04 -40.01 13.05
C GLY A 195 -38.21 -41.24 13.96
N GLY A 196 -38.39 -41.03 15.27
CA GLY A 196 -38.71 -42.09 16.22
C GLY A 196 -40.04 -42.77 15.94
N GLN A 197 -41.09 -41.99 15.66
CA GLN A 197 -42.41 -42.49 15.28
C GLN A 197 -42.33 -43.37 14.03
N GLU A 198 -41.58 -42.95 13.02
CA GLU A 198 -41.41 -43.74 11.80
C GLU A 198 -40.65 -45.05 12.04
N GLY A 199 -39.66 -45.05 12.94
CA GLY A 199 -39.00 -46.27 13.41
C GLY A 199 -39.97 -47.24 14.09
N VAL A 200 -40.83 -46.74 14.99
CA VAL A 200 -41.86 -47.54 15.66
C VAL A 200 -42.85 -48.10 14.64
N ARG A 201 -43.30 -47.28 13.68
CA ARG A 201 -44.21 -47.71 12.61
C ARG A 201 -43.61 -48.85 11.78
N LYS A 202 -42.35 -48.73 11.34
CA LYS A 202 -41.63 -49.77 10.60
C LYS A 202 -41.51 -51.07 11.40
N MET A 203 -41.27 -50.99 12.71
CA MET A 203 -41.24 -52.17 13.59
C MET A 203 -42.58 -52.90 13.64
N PHE A 204 -43.70 -52.17 13.76
CA PHE A 204 -45.03 -52.76 13.73
C PHE A 204 -45.36 -53.38 12.37
N GLU A 205 -45.08 -52.69 11.27
CA GLU A 205 -45.30 -53.19 9.90
C GLU A 205 -44.45 -54.45 9.60
N ALA A 206 -43.19 -54.49 10.05
CA ALA A 206 -42.32 -55.65 9.90
C ALA A 206 -42.83 -56.86 10.71
N ARG A 207 -43.35 -56.61 11.92
CA ARG A 207 -43.91 -57.63 12.80
C ARG A 207 -45.23 -58.21 12.26
N GLU A 208 -46.09 -57.36 11.69
CA GLU A 208 -47.28 -57.80 10.95
C GLU A 208 -46.90 -58.70 9.76
N LYS A 209 -45.90 -58.32 8.96
CA LYS A 209 -45.43 -59.13 7.83
C LYS A 209 -44.83 -60.48 8.27
N THR A 210 -44.10 -60.53 9.38
CA THR A 210 -43.56 -61.80 9.91
C THR A 210 -44.66 -62.70 10.47
N MET A 211 -45.68 -62.13 11.13
CA MET A 211 -46.85 -62.89 11.59
C MET A 211 -47.74 -63.40 10.45
N ALA A 212 -47.79 -62.67 9.32
CA ALA A 212 -48.52 -63.11 8.13
C ALA A 212 -47.80 -64.18 7.30
N ALA A 213 -46.51 -64.41 7.55
CA ALA A 213 -45.67 -65.37 6.82
C ALA A 213 -45.39 -66.67 7.60
N ALA A 214 -45.84 -66.78 8.85
CA ALA A 214 -45.79 -67.97 9.70
C ALA A 214 -47.15 -68.68 9.73
#